data_AF-A0A1A8BYF1-F1
#
_entry.id   AF-A0A1A8BYF1-F1
#
_cell.length_a   1.000
_cell.length_b   1.000
_cell.length_c   1.000
_cell.angle_alpha   90.00
_cell.angle_beta   90.00
_cell.angle_gamma   90.00
#
_symmetry.space_group_name_H-M   'P 1'
#
loop_
_entity.id
_entity.type
_entity.pdbx_description
1 polymer ?
#
loop_
_entity_poly.entity_id
_entity_poly.type
_entity_poly.pdbx_seq_one_letter_code
_entity_poly.pdbx_strand_id
1 'polypeptide(L)'
;MSLLTHLLACLFGTGSWVSINGLWVELPLLVPQVPEGWFLPSYLSVLIQTANVGPVFVTMMHRFRPGVLNETMVIYLIMVLGTGASFLLGFFWKETVLVGGVPHSVALLVLTFF
;
A
#
# COMPACT_ATOMS: atom_id res chain seq x y z
N MET A 1 28.19 0.32 15.52
CA MET A 1 26.86 0.58 14.93
C MET A 1 26.26 1.77 15.66
N SER A 2 25.91 2.83 14.93
CA SER A 2 25.60 4.15 15.49
C SER A 2 24.10 4.26 15.79
N LEU A 3 23.71 5.01 16.83
CA LEU A 3 22.30 5.27 17.20
C LEU A 3 21.46 5.70 15.98
N LEU A 4 22.05 6.45 15.06
CA LEU A 4 21.42 6.92 13.82
C LEU A 4 20.94 5.76 12.94
N THR A 5 21.73 4.69 12.78
CA THR A 5 21.31 3.55 11.94
C THR A 5 20.14 2.80 12.55
N HIS A 6 20.07 2.72 13.88
CA HIS A 6 18.92 2.14 14.57
C HIS A 6 17.66 3.00 14.40
N LEU A 7 17.78 4.32 14.54
CA LEU A 7 16.66 5.23 14.32
C LEU A 7 16.12 5.15 12.89
N LEU A 8 17.01 5.15 11.89
CA LEU A 8 16.61 5.01 10.49
C LEU A 8 15.95 3.66 10.20
N ALA A 9 16.46 2.57 10.78
CA ALA A 9 15.83 1.25 10.66
C ALA A 9 14.44 1.21 11.31
N CYS A 10 14.27 1.84 12.48
CA CYS A 10 12.97 1.96 13.13
C CYS A 10 11.99 2.77 12.27
N LEU A 11 12.41 3.93 11.75
CA LEU A 11 11.57 4.79 10.89
C LEU A 11 11.18 4.08 9.58
N PHE A 12 12.13 3.37 8.97
CA PHE A 12 11.86 2.59 7.76
C PHE A 12 10.85 1.46 8.04
N GLY A 13 11.04 0.73 9.16
CA GLY A 13 10.12 -0.32 9.59
C GLY A 13 8.72 0.21 9.87
N THR A 14 8.59 1.30 10.63
CA THR A 14 7.27 1.89 10.94
C THR A 14 6.60 2.44 9.69
N GLY A 15 7.34 3.09 8.79
CA GLY A 15 6.80 3.62 7.52
C GLY A 15 6.06 2.58 6.68
N SER A 16 6.56 1.34 6.64
CA SER A 16 5.91 0.26 5.89
C SER A 16 4.51 -0.13 6.38
N TRP A 17 4.18 0.14 7.64
CA TRP A 17 2.90 -0.23 8.26
C TRP A 17 2.00 0.95 8.57
N VAL A 18 2.55 2.17 8.62
CA VAL A 18 1.79 3.38 8.99
C VAL A 18 0.60 3.62 8.05
N SER A 19 0.78 3.47 6.74
CA SER A 19 -0.31 3.70 5.77
C SER A 19 -1.49 2.75 5.98
N ILE A 20 -1.20 1.46 6.17
CA ILE A 20 -2.22 0.43 6.41
C ILE A 20 -2.93 0.69 7.74
N ASN A 21 -2.19 0.93 8.82
CA ASN A 21 -2.77 1.18 10.13
C ASN A 21 -3.60 2.47 10.16
N GLY A 22 -3.14 3.54 9.51
CA GLY A 22 -3.90 4.79 9.40
C GLY A 22 -5.26 4.57 8.73
N LEU A 23 -5.26 3.83 7.62
CA LEU A 23 -6.50 3.51 6.90
C LEU A 23 -7.45 2.63 7.72
N TRP A 24 -6.94 1.67 8.50
CA TRP A 24 -7.76 0.86 9.41
C TRP A 24 -8.35 1.64 10.58
N VAL A 25 -7.64 2.63 11.11
CA VAL A 25 -8.14 3.52 12.18
C VAL A 25 -9.28 4.40 11.66
N GLU A 26 -9.18 4.86 10.41
CA GLU A 26 -10.20 5.70 9.78
C GLU A 26 -11.35 4.92 9.14
N LEU A 27 -11.22 3.60 9.02
CA LEU A 27 -12.18 2.74 8.35
C LEU A 27 -13.64 2.94 8.82
N PRO A 28 -13.97 3.06 10.13
CA PRO A 28 -15.34 3.32 10.57
C PRO A 28 -15.91 4.66 10.06
N LEU A 29 -15.05 5.63 9.75
CA LEU A 29 -15.44 6.93 9.18
C LEU A 29 -15.58 6.88 7.66
N LEU A 30 -14.84 5.98 6.99
CA LEU A 30 -14.88 5.79 5.54
C LEU A 30 -16.07 4.93 5.10
N VAL A 31 -16.40 3.87 5.86
CA VAL A 31 -17.48 2.91 5.55
C VAL A 31 -18.82 3.60 5.21
N PRO A 32 -19.30 4.64 5.92
CA PRO A 32 -20.56 5.30 5.58
C PRO A 32 -20.50 6.21 4.35
N GLN A 33 -19.29 6.59 3.90
CA GLN A 33 -19.07 7.58 2.84
C GLN A 33 -18.80 6.94 1.47
N VAL A 34 -18.52 5.64 1.46
CA VAL A 34 -17.98 4.88 0.34
C VAL A 34 -19.03 3.86 -0.11
N PRO A 35 -19.28 3.68 -1.42
CA PRO A 35 -20.37 2.83 -1.91
C PRO A 35 -20.21 1.34 -1.55
N GLU A 36 -18.98 0.90 -1.27
CA GLU A 36 -18.66 -0.47 -0.83
C GLU A 36 -19.16 -0.78 0.60
N GLY A 37 -19.40 0.23 1.44
CA GLY A 37 -19.89 0.04 2.81
C GLY A 37 -19.03 -0.96 3.62
N TRP A 38 -19.69 -1.89 4.30
CA TRP A 38 -19.03 -2.91 5.12
C TRP A 38 -18.30 -4.01 4.33
N PHE A 39 -18.35 -3.99 2.99
CA PHE A 39 -17.48 -4.85 2.19
C PHE A 39 -16.07 -4.29 2.07
N LEU A 40 -15.87 -2.98 2.30
CA LEU A 40 -14.58 -2.30 2.21
C LEU A 40 -13.46 -3.00 3.00
N PRO A 41 -13.64 -3.43 4.27
CA PRO A 41 -12.60 -4.16 5.03
C PRO A 41 -12.16 -5.46 4.35
N SER A 42 -13.08 -6.16 3.70
CA SER A 42 -12.77 -7.39 2.97
C SER A 42 -11.93 -7.11 1.74
N TYR A 43 -12.27 -6.06 0.96
CA TYR A 43 -11.45 -5.63 -0.18
C TYR A 43 -10.04 -5.24 0.26
N LEU A 44 -9.93 -4.42 1.31
CA LEU A 44 -8.65 -3.99 1.87
C LEU A 44 -7.81 -5.17 2.36
N SER A 45 -8.42 -6.14 3.03
CA SER A 45 -7.71 -7.34 3.49
C SER A 45 -7.12 -8.13 2.34
N VAL A 46 -7.88 -8.31 1.25
CA VAL A 46 -7.38 -9.00 0.05
C VAL A 46 -6.23 -8.22 -0.59
N LEU A 47 -6.37 -6.89 -0.73
CA LEU A 47 -5.33 -6.02 -1.29
C LEU A 47 -4.02 -6.09 -0.49
N ILE A 48 -4.10 -5.98 0.83
CA ILE A 48 -2.95 -6.07 1.73
C ILE A 48 -2.28 -7.43 1.59
N GLN A 49 -3.05 -8.52 1.50
CA GLN A 49 -2.47 -9.85 1.32
C GLN A 49 -1.81 -10.03 -0.06
N THR A 50 -2.36 -9.45 -1.12
CA THR A 50 -1.72 -9.45 -2.44
C THR A 50 -0.39 -8.70 -2.47
N ALA A 51 -0.14 -7.75 -1.56
CA ALA A 51 1.17 -7.10 -1.45
C ALA A 51 2.31 -8.09 -1.11
N ASN A 52 2.01 -9.23 -0.47
CA ASN A 52 2.99 -10.29 -0.22
C ASN A 52 3.52 -10.98 -1.49
N VAL A 53 2.85 -10.78 -2.64
CA VAL A 53 3.36 -11.24 -3.93
C VAL A 53 4.66 -10.51 -4.30
N GLY A 54 4.87 -9.27 -3.82
CA GLY A 54 6.09 -8.49 -4.07
C GLY A 54 7.37 -9.19 -3.57
N PRO A 55 7.46 -9.55 -2.27
CA PRO A 55 8.58 -10.34 -1.75
C PRO A 55 8.78 -11.68 -2.47
N VAL A 56 7.70 -12.39 -2.81
CA VAL A 56 7.78 -13.64 -3.60
C VAL A 56 8.39 -13.37 -4.98
N PHE A 57 8.00 -12.29 -5.64
CA PHE A 57 8.59 -11.90 -6.92
C PHE A 57 10.08 -11.56 -6.79
N VAL A 58 10.47 -10.79 -5.77
CA VAL A 58 11.88 -10.41 -5.53
C VAL A 58 12.73 -11.65 -5.25
N THR A 59 12.27 -12.57 -4.40
CA THR A 59 12.96 -13.83 -4.09
C THR A 59 13.09 -14.73 -5.32
N MET A 60 12.03 -14.83 -6.13
CA MET A 60 12.03 -15.61 -7.36
C MET A 60 12.99 -15.03 -8.41
N MET A 61 13.04 -13.71 -8.54
CA MET A 61 14.01 -13.01 -9.41
C MET A 61 15.46 -13.24 -8.97
N HIS A 62 15.74 -13.21 -7.66
CA HIS A 62 17.07 -13.57 -7.13
C HIS A 62 17.43 -15.03 -7.45
N ARG A 63 16.46 -15.95 -7.44
CA ARG A 63 16.67 -17.36 -7.78
C ARG A 63 16.95 -17.59 -9.27
N PHE A 64 16.24 -16.91 -10.16
CA PHE A 64 16.35 -17.12 -11.61
C PHE A 64 17.41 -16.26 -12.29
N ARG A 65 17.69 -15.06 -11.78
CA ARG A 65 18.70 -14.13 -12.33
C ARG A 65 19.49 -13.42 -11.21
N PRO A 66 20.39 -14.14 -10.52
CA PRO A 66 21.20 -13.56 -9.45
C PRO A 66 22.03 -12.37 -9.96
N GLY A 67 22.00 -11.25 -9.25
CA GLY A 67 22.83 -10.06 -9.52
C GLY A 67 22.24 -9.00 -10.45
N VAL A 68 21.06 -9.23 -11.04
CA VAL A 68 20.41 -8.25 -11.93
C VAL A 68 19.57 -7.23 -11.16
N LEU A 69 19.05 -7.61 -9.99
CA LEU A 69 18.26 -6.72 -9.14
C LEU A 69 19.16 -5.92 -8.21
N ASN A 70 19.08 -4.59 -8.33
CA ASN A 70 19.62 -3.69 -7.34
C ASN A 70 18.58 -3.49 -6.22
N GLU A 71 18.75 -4.18 -5.10
CA GLU A 71 17.84 -4.12 -3.94
C GLU A 71 17.61 -2.70 -3.46
N THR A 72 18.66 -1.88 -3.42
CA THR A 72 18.56 -0.47 -3.02
C THR A 72 17.64 0.31 -3.95
N MET A 73 17.78 0.13 -5.27
CA MET A 73 16.90 0.78 -6.25
C MET A 73 15.43 0.33 -6.09
N VAL A 74 15.19 -0.97 -5.87
CA VAL A 74 13.84 -1.51 -5.68
C VAL A 74 13.20 -0.93 -4.41
N ILE A 75 13.94 -0.86 -3.30
CA ILE A 75 13.46 -0.28 -2.04
C ILE A 75 13.09 1.19 -2.23
N TYR A 76 13.96 1.99 -2.86
CA TYR A 76 13.66 3.41 -3.12
C TYR A 76 12.45 3.58 -4.03
N LEU A 77 12.30 2.75 -5.07
CA LEU A 77 11.12 2.79 -5.94
C LEU A 77 9.83 2.50 -5.19
N ILE A 78 9.79 1.44 -4.39
CA ILE A 78 8.62 1.08 -3.57
C ILE A 78 8.29 2.22 -2.59
N MET A 79 9.32 2.80 -1.95
CA MET A 79 9.13 3.87 -0.98
C MET A 79 8.57 5.15 -1.61
N VAL A 80 9.08 5.54 -2.79
CA VAL A 80 8.57 6.71 -3.53
C VAL A 80 7.14 6.47 -4.01
N LEU A 81 6.86 5.27 -4.55
CA LEU A 81 5.53 4.89 -5.02
C LEU A 81 4.51 4.90 -3.87
N GLY A 82 4.80 4.23 -2.75
CA GLY A 82 3.89 4.16 -1.61
C GLY A 82 3.69 5.51 -0.91
N THR A 83 4.73 6.36 -0.86
CA THR A 83 4.60 7.74 -0.35
C THR A 83 3.70 8.57 -1.27
N GLY A 84 3.90 8.46 -2.59
CA GLY A 84 3.05 9.13 -3.57
C GLY A 84 1.60 8.65 -3.52
N ALA A 85 1.39 7.35 -3.40
CA ALA A 85 0.07 6.74 -3.28
C ALA A 85 -0.66 7.20 -2.00
N SER A 86 0.04 7.18 -0.86
CA SER A 86 -0.49 7.68 0.43
C SER A 86 -0.84 9.16 0.38
N PHE A 87 -0.02 9.99 -0.28
CA PHE A 87 -0.29 11.40 -0.47
C PHE A 87 -1.52 11.64 -1.36
N LEU A 88 -1.62 10.93 -2.48
CA LEU A 88 -2.76 11.01 -3.40
C LEU A 88 -4.06 10.50 -2.76
N LEU A 89 -3.97 9.49 -1.90
CA LEU A 89 -5.14 8.93 -1.21
C LEU A 89 -5.87 10.00 -0.39
N GLY A 90 -5.14 10.91 0.25
CA GLY A 90 -5.73 12.05 0.98
C GLY A 90 -6.62 12.96 0.14
N PHE A 91 -6.39 13.06 -1.18
CA PHE A 91 -7.19 13.88 -2.10
C PHE A 91 -8.28 13.08 -2.83
N PHE A 92 -7.93 11.88 -3.29
CA PHE A 92 -8.75 11.11 -4.24
C PHE A 92 -9.62 10.04 -3.59
N TRP A 93 -9.60 9.87 -2.27
CA TRP A 93 -10.35 8.81 -1.58
C TRP A 93 -11.88 8.87 -1.78
N LYS A 94 -12.45 10.06 -2.04
CA LYS A 94 -13.89 10.25 -2.29
C LYS A 94 -14.30 10.04 -3.75
N GLU A 95 -13.35 9.97 -4.67
CA GLU A 95 -13.67 9.81 -6.08
C GLU A 95 -14.25 8.42 -6.34
N THR A 96 -15.42 8.39 -6.99
CA THR A 96 -16.13 7.16 -7.33
C THR A 96 -16.23 7.03 -8.84
N VAL A 97 -15.98 5.82 -9.35
CA VAL A 97 -16.06 5.50 -10.76
C VAL A 97 -17.11 4.41 -10.96
N LEU A 98 -17.95 4.55 -11.98
CA LEU A 98 -18.92 3.53 -12.34
C LEU A 98 -18.22 2.34 -13.00
N VAL A 99 -18.17 1.19 -12.31
CA VAL A 99 -17.66 -0.07 -12.85
C VAL A 99 -18.81 -1.07 -12.88
N GLY A 100 -19.13 -1.60 -14.06
CA GLY A 100 -20.23 -2.56 -14.22
C GLY A 100 -21.62 -2.01 -13.84
N GLY A 101 -21.82 -0.69 -13.87
CA GLY A 101 -23.08 -0.04 -13.51
C GLY A 101 -23.24 0.27 -12.01
N VAL A 102 -22.24 -0.05 -11.19
CA VAL A 102 -22.23 0.23 -9.74
C VAL A 102 -21.11 1.25 -9.44
N PRO A 103 -21.34 2.27 -8.60
CA PRO A 103 -20.28 3.18 -8.19
C PRO A 103 -19.28 2.44 -7.29
N HIS A 104 -18.01 2.56 -7.62
CA HIS A 104 -16.91 1.95 -6.88
C HIS A 104 -15.83 2.99 -6.56
N SER A 105 -15.27 2.95 -5.35
CA SER A 105 -14.13 3.78 -4.93
C SER A 105 -12.80 3.20 -5.45
N VAL A 106 -12.70 3.12 -6.78
CA VAL A 106 -11.54 2.56 -7.49
C VAL A 106 -10.25 3.31 -7.11
N ALA A 107 -10.30 4.64 -6.99
CA ALA A 107 -9.16 5.44 -6.58
C ALA A 107 -8.62 5.03 -5.20
N LEU A 108 -9.51 4.84 -4.22
CA LEU A 108 -9.13 4.37 -2.89
C LEU A 108 -8.51 2.97 -2.94
N LEU A 109 -9.12 2.03 -3.66
CA LEU A 109 -8.63 0.65 -3.74
C LEU A 109 -7.27 0.55 -4.44
N VAL A 110 -7.09 1.25 -5.55
CA VAL A 110 -5.83 1.26 -6.31
C VAL A 110 -4.73 1.96 -5.53
N LEU A 111 -5.02 3.12 -4.92
CA LEU A 111 -4.03 3.85 -4.12
C LEU A 111 -3.66 3.14 -2.82
N THR A 112 -4.54 2.31 -2.26
CA THR A 112 -4.21 1.48 -1.08
C THR A 112 -3.34 0.27 -1.44
N PHE A 113 -3.33 -0.14 -2.70
CA PHE A 113 -2.51 -1.26 -3.17
C PHE A 113 -1.02 -0.90 -3.31
N PHE A 114 -0.71 0.35 -3.66
CA PHE A 114 0.64 0.85 -3.91
C PHE A 114 1.27 1.49 -2.68
#